data_AF-A0A0G4H539-F1
#
_entry.id   AF-A0A0G4H539-F1
#
_cell.length_a   1.000
_cell.length_b   1.000
_cell.length_c   1.000
_cell.angle_alpha   90.00
_cell.angle_beta   90.00
_cell.angle_gamma   90.00
#
_symmetry.space_group_name_H-M   'P 1'
#
loop_
_entity.id
_entity.type
_entity.pdbx_description
1 polymer ?
#
loop_
_entity_poly.entity_id
_entity_poly.type
_entity_poly.pdbx_seq_one_letter_code
_entity_poly.pdbx_strand_id
1 'polypeptide(L)'
;FILWSKEDKYRWTQLCHAEWPCKGKCMQDWTYKCPFGWRRVIKLPIFKAKPKLRVLVPVVCKPPPSYDGPCGSMRQDLTNFDFAAKRAFAFRCQLRWPCRGSAGGSLFASRGINVRINPLFQRSTLKDDAAARKKTERAFSLTT
;
A
#
# COMPACT_ATOMS: atom_id res chain seq x y z
N PHE A 1 -30.47 -16.81 10.62
CA PHE A 1 -29.16 -16.29 10.19
C PHE A 1 -28.92 -16.74 8.75
N ILE A 2 -28.75 -15.82 7.80
CA ILE A 2 -28.49 -16.17 6.40
C ILE A 2 -27.01 -16.53 6.25
N LEU A 3 -26.73 -17.71 5.71
CA LEU A 3 -25.37 -18.23 5.52
C LEU A 3 -25.01 -18.07 4.04
N TRP A 4 -24.20 -17.08 3.69
CA TRP A 4 -23.81 -16.82 2.30
C TRP A 4 -22.66 -17.74 1.86
N SER A 5 -22.80 -18.33 0.66
CA SER A 5 -21.72 -19.04 -0.02
C SER A 5 -20.61 -18.08 -0.49
N LYS A 6 -19.50 -18.62 -1.00
CA LYS A 6 -18.42 -17.79 -1.57
C LYS A 6 -18.90 -17.09 -2.84
N GLU A 7 -19.70 -17.79 -3.63
CA GLU A 7 -20.30 -17.34 -4.87
C GLU A 7 -21.31 -16.21 -4.62
N ASP A 8 -22.11 -16.29 -3.55
CA ASP A 8 -23.04 -15.22 -3.17
C ASP A 8 -22.29 -13.95 -2.75
N LYS A 9 -21.23 -14.11 -1.96
CA LYS A 9 -20.36 -12.98 -1.57
C LYS A 9 -19.73 -12.32 -2.79
N TYR A 10 -19.30 -13.12 -3.77
CA TYR A 10 -18.76 -12.60 -5.02
C TYR A 10 -19.83 -11.87 -5.84
N ARG A 11 -20.98 -12.48 -6.08
CA ARG A 11 -22.09 -11.84 -6.81
C ARG A 11 -22.52 -10.53 -6.18
N TRP A 12 -22.58 -10.48 -4.85
CA TRP A 12 -22.89 -9.25 -4.13
C TRP A 12 -21.88 -8.12 -4.37
N THR A 13 -20.58 -8.42 -4.44
CA THR A 13 -19.58 -7.39 -4.78
C THR A 13 -19.83 -6.77 -6.14
N GLN A 14 -20.25 -7.57 -7.11
CA GLN A 14 -20.47 -7.10 -8.47
C GLN A 14 -21.78 -6.31 -8.56
N LEU A 15 -22.84 -6.78 -7.90
CA LEU A 15 -24.16 -6.13 -7.96
C LEU A 15 -24.20 -4.83 -7.16
N CYS A 16 -23.61 -4.82 -5.97
CA CYS A 16 -23.70 -3.69 -5.05
C CYS A 16 -22.45 -2.82 -5.05
N HIS A 17 -21.44 -3.15 -5.87
CA HIS A 17 -20.14 -2.49 -5.88
C HIS A 17 -19.53 -2.42 -4.46
N ALA A 18 -19.83 -3.44 -3.65
CA ALA A 18 -19.46 -3.46 -2.24
C ALA A 18 -17.96 -3.73 -2.10
N GLU A 19 -17.21 -2.72 -1.66
CA GLU A 19 -15.81 -2.87 -1.29
C GLU A 19 -15.71 -3.58 0.06
N TRP A 20 -15.36 -4.86 0.05
CA TRP A 20 -15.04 -5.57 1.29
C TRP A 20 -13.60 -5.27 1.69
N PRO A 21 -13.35 -4.72 2.90
CA PRO A 21 -12.00 -4.73 3.42
C PRO A 21 -11.57 -6.18 3.58
N CYS A 22 -10.43 -6.55 3.00
CA CYS A 22 -9.88 -7.87 3.29
C CYS A 22 -9.63 -7.97 4.80
N LYS A 23 -9.87 -9.13 5.41
CA LYS A 23 -9.53 -9.36 6.81
C LYS A 23 -8.04 -9.00 7.02
N GLY A 24 -7.77 -7.94 7.79
CA GLY A 24 -6.41 -7.41 8.02
C GLY A 24 -5.87 -6.38 7.02
N LYS A 25 -6.67 -5.93 6.04
CA LYS A 25 -6.32 -4.80 5.14
C LYS A 25 -7.32 -3.66 5.33
N CYS A 26 -6.82 -2.58 5.91
CA CYS A 26 -7.55 -1.31 6.05
C CYS A 26 -7.27 -0.39 4.85
N MET A 27 -8.08 0.64 4.68
CA MET A 27 -7.76 1.74 3.78
C MET A 27 -6.57 2.53 4.36
N GLN A 28 -5.44 2.53 3.65
CA GLN A 28 -4.23 3.21 4.09
C GLN A 28 -4.35 4.73 3.94
N ASP A 29 -3.76 5.43 4.89
CA ASP A 29 -3.66 6.87 4.93
C ASP A 29 -2.28 7.33 4.43
N TRP A 30 -2.26 7.82 3.20
CA TRP A 30 -1.06 8.26 2.50
C TRP A 30 -0.64 9.69 2.87
N THR A 31 -1.44 10.38 3.69
CA THR A 31 -1.08 11.71 4.23
C THR A 31 0.11 11.61 5.18
N TYR A 32 0.29 10.46 5.83
CA TYR A 32 1.42 10.17 6.68
C TYR A 32 2.74 10.22 5.91
N LYS A 33 3.74 10.84 6.55
CA LYS A 33 5.07 11.07 5.98
C LYS A 33 5.91 9.80 5.96
N CYS A 34 5.80 8.96 6.98
CA CYS A 34 6.51 7.69 7.08
C CYS A 34 5.53 6.50 7.16
N PRO A 35 5.98 5.31 6.75
CA PRO A 35 5.30 4.04 7.02
C PRO A 35 4.91 3.82 8.47
N PHE A 36 3.99 2.89 8.69
CA PHE A 36 3.60 2.45 10.02
C PHE A 36 4.82 1.90 10.79
N GLY A 37 5.03 2.40 12.01
CA GLY A 37 6.15 2.01 12.88
C GLY A 37 7.51 2.61 12.52
N TRP A 38 7.61 3.38 11.44
CA TRP A 38 8.85 4.04 11.04
C TRP A 38 8.96 5.44 11.64
N ARG A 39 10.14 5.79 12.14
CA ARG A 39 10.37 7.09 12.78
C ARG A 39 10.80 8.13 11.74
N ARG A 40 10.14 9.28 11.70
CA ARG A 40 10.62 10.43 10.92
C ARG A 40 11.86 11.02 11.61
N VAL A 41 12.95 11.14 10.86
CA VAL A 41 14.18 11.80 11.27
C VAL A 41 14.22 13.14 10.57
N ILE A 42 13.98 14.22 11.31
CA ILE A 42 14.08 15.57 10.76
C ILE A 42 15.53 16.03 10.97
N LYS A 43 16.25 16.30 9.88
CA LYS A 43 17.46 17.12 9.93
C LYS A 43 17.03 18.54 9.57
N LEU A 44 16.75 19.37 10.57
CA LEU A 44 16.59 20.80 10.31
C LEU A 44 17.98 21.36 9.95
N PRO A 45 18.09 22.20 8.90
CA PRO A 45 19.32 22.96 8.71
C PRO A 45 19.57 23.83 9.95
N ILE A 46 20.84 23.91 10.38
CA ILE A 46 21.28 24.60 11.61
C ILE A 46 20.92 26.09 11.59
N PHE A 47 20.71 26.66 10.40
CA PHE A 47 20.21 28.01 10.23
C PHE A 47 18.71 28.04 10.48
N LYS A 48 18.30 28.72 11.56
CA LYS A 48 16.90 29.06 11.89
C LYS A 48 16.21 29.59 10.63
N ALA A 49 15.43 28.74 9.97
CA ALA A 49 14.75 29.10 8.73
C ALA A 49 13.79 30.24 9.04
N LYS A 50 13.95 31.37 8.33
CA LYS A 50 13.01 32.49 8.44
C LYS A 50 11.59 31.98 8.12
N PRO A 51 10.57 32.34 8.89
CA PRO A 51 9.23 31.72 8.85
C PRO A 51 8.44 31.94 7.55
N LYS A 52 9.00 32.64 6.55
CA LYS A 52 8.31 32.98 5.28
C LYS A 52 8.82 32.22 4.05
N LEU A 53 9.83 31.36 4.18
CA LEU A 53 10.32 30.58 3.03
C LEU A 53 9.59 29.22 2.98
N ARG A 54 8.98 28.86 1.85
CA ARG A 54 8.49 27.49 1.60
C ARG A 54 9.69 26.55 1.50
N VAL A 55 10.26 26.18 2.64
CA VAL A 55 11.35 25.21 2.71
C VAL A 55 10.75 23.83 2.49
N LEU A 56 11.23 23.13 1.47
CA LEU A 56 10.98 21.70 1.31
C LEU A 56 11.56 20.99 2.53
N VAL A 57 10.69 20.60 3.47
CA VAL A 57 11.15 19.92 4.69
C VAL A 57 11.45 18.48 4.33
N PRO A 58 12.71 18.01 4.48
CA PRO A 58 13.05 16.65 4.14
C PRO A 58 12.23 15.65 4.96
N VAL A 59 11.83 14.57 4.31
CA VAL A 59 11.10 13.45 4.90
C VAL A 59 12.00 12.24 4.87
N VAL A 60 12.86 12.13 5.88
CA VAL A 60 13.71 10.95 6.05
C VAL A 60 13.08 10.03 7.09
N CYS A 61 12.90 8.77 6.76
CA CYS A 61 12.29 7.77 7.64
C CYS A 61 13.30 6.69 8.02
N LYS A 62 13.32 6.31 9.29
CA LYS A 62 14.18 5.24 9.81
C LYS A 62 13.33 4.01 10.17
N PRO A 63 13.72 2.80 9.71
CA PRO A 63 13.04 1.57 10.09
C PRO A 63 13.18 1.30 11.60
N PRO A 64 12.19 0.65 12.24
CA PRO A 64 12.33 0.17 13.60
C PRO A 64 13.33 -1.00 13.67
N PRO A 65 13.93 -1.29 14.84
CA PRO A 65 14.87 -2.39 14.98
C PRO A 65 14.24 -3.78 14.73
N SER A 66 12.91 -3.88 14.84
CA SER A 66 12.14 -5.09 14.58
C SER A 66 11.76 -5.29 13.10
N TYR A 67 12.20 -4.41 12.21
CA TYR A 67 11.88 -4.53 10.79
C TYR A 67 12.87 -5.47 10.10
N ASP A 68 12.33 -6.60 9.62
CA ASP A 68 13.09 -7.68 8.96
C ASP A 68 12.88 -7.70 7.43
N GLY A 69 12.49 -6.56 6.87
CA GLY A 69 12.24 -6.45 5.43
C GLY A 69 13.46 -5.93 4.65
N PRO A 70 13.37 -5.92 3.31
CA PRO A 70 14.50 -5.60 2.43
C PRO A 70 15.00 -4.14 2.54
N CYS A 71 14.25 -3.26 3.19
CA CYS A 71 14.58 -1.83 3.32
C CYS A 71 15.12 -1.44 4.70
N GLY A 72 15.67 -2.40 5.47
CA GLY A 72 15.97 -2.24 6.90
C GLY A 72 17.32 -1.61 7.21
N SER A 73 18.23 -1.63 6.25
CA SER A 73 19.65 -1.35 6.50
C SER A 73 19.96 0.12 6.72
N MET A 74 19.12 1.06 6.25
CA MET A 74 19.42 2.50 6.27
C MET A 74 18.18 3.39 6.36
N ARG A 75 18.43 4.69 6.62
CA ARG A 75 17.42 5.75 6.52
C ARG A 75 16.98 5.91 5.06
N GLN A 76 15.68 6.05 4.85
CA GLN A 76 15.05 6.19 3.55
C GLN A 76 14.59 7.63 3.35
N ASP A 77 14.99 8.25 2.25
CA ASP A 77 14.52 9.58 1.87
C ASP A 77 13.24 9.48 1.05
N LEU A 78 12.15 10.00 1.60
CA LEU A 78 10.82 10.03 1.00
C LEU A 78 10.37 11.47 0.68
N THR A 79 11.27 12.44 0.63
CA THR A 79 10.95 13.88 0.50
C THR A 79 10.10 14.18 -0.73
N ASN A 80 10.43 13.59 -1.87
CA ASN A 80 9.76 13.82 -3.15
C ASN A 80 8.79 12.70 -3.52
N PHE A 81 8.38 11.87 -2.57
CA PHE A 81 7.49 10.74 -2.86
C PHE A 81 6.04 11.20 -2.95
N ASP A 82 5.46 11.02 -4.13
CA ASP A 82 4.03 11.14 -4.37
C ASP A 82 3.29 9.86 -3.93
N PHE A 83 1.98 9.83 -4.15
CA PHE A 83 1.16 8.66 -3.79
C PHE A 83 1.65 7.37 -4.46
N ALA A 84 1.96 7.42 -5.75
CA ALA A 84 2.39 6.25 -6.51
C ALA A 84 3.76 5.73 -6.02
N ALA A 85 4.71 6.63 -5.78
CA ALA A 85 6.03 6.30 -5.24
C ALA A 85 5.93 5.72 -3.83
N LYS A 86 5.09 6.28 -2.95
CA LYS A 86 4.84 5.70 -1.62
C LYS A 86 4.25 4.30 -1.72
N ARG A 87 3.29 4.08 -2.61
CA ARG A 87 2.68 2.75 -2.82
C ARG A 87 3.69 1.74 -3.35
N ALA A 88 4.50 2.12 -4.34
CA ALA A 88 5.55 1.27 -4.88
C ALA A 88 6.62 0.95 -3.83
N PHE A 89 6.99 1.93 -3.00
CA PHE A 89 7.88 1.73 -1.86
C PHE A 89 7.28 0.78 -0.82
N ALA A 90 5.99 0.93 -0.51
CA ALA A 90 5.30 0.02 0.41
C ALA A 90 5.35 -1.42 -0.07
N PHE A 91 5.12 -1.62 -1.36
CA PHE A 91 5.16 -2.92 -2.00
C PHE A 91 6.57 -3.52 -1.99
N ARG A 92 7.58 -2.77 -2.48
CA ARG A 92 8.98 -3.22 -2.53
C ARG A 92 9.56 -3.54 -1.15
N CYS A 93 9.20 -2.74 -0.16
CA CYS A 93 9.68 -2.87 1.20
C CYS A 93 8.77 -3.72 2.10
N GLN A 94 7.73 -4.36 1.54
CA GLN A 94 6.79 -5.21 2.27
C GLN A 94 6.24 -4.56 3.56
N LEU A 95 5.92 -3.28 3.47
CA LEU A 95 5.44 -2.47 4.59
C LEU A 95 4.07 -1.88 4.29
N ARG A 96 3.48 -1.23 5.30
CA ARG A 96 2.16 -0.61 5.19
C ARG A 96 2.21 0.82 5.71
N TRP A 97 1.45 1.70 5.08
CA TRP A 97 1.11 2.99 5.66
C TRP A 97 0.04 2.83 6.75
N PRO A 98 -0.05 3.78 7.69
CA PRO A 98 -1.08 3.78 8.73
C PRO A 98 -2.49 3.70 8.13
N CYS A 99 -3.45 3.13 8.86
CA CYS A 99 -4.85 3.06 8.42
C CYS A 99 -5.56 4.40 8.63
N ARG A 100 -6.48 4.77 7.74
CA ARG A 100 -7.43 5.86 7.98
C ARG A 100 -8.34 5.49 9.15
N GLY A 101 -8.51 6.41 10.11
CA GLY A 101 -9.36 6.20 11.29
C GLY A 101 -8.72 5.42 12.45
N SER A 102 -7.49 4.93 12.29
CA SER A 102 -6.69 4.45 13.43
C SER A 102 -5.77 5.58 13.87
N ALA A 103 -6.16 6.31 14.92
CA ALA A 103 -5.25 7.19 15.63
C ALA A 103 -4.00 6.36 16.01
N GLY A 104 -2.81 6.88 15.69
CA GLY A 104 -1.57 6.16 15.88
C GLY A 104 -1.39 5.69 17.32
N GLY A 105 -1.22 4.39 17.51
CA GLY A 105 -0.84 3.81 18.80
C GLY A 105 -1.50 2.46 19.09
N SER A 106 -0.66 1.42 19.16
CA SER A 106 -0.83 0.27 20.06
C SER A 106 -2.18 -0.50 20.04
N LEU A 107 -2.41 -1.36 19.05
CA LEU A 107 -3.25 -2.56 19.20
C LEU A 107 -2.70 -3.72 18.34
N PHE A 108 -1.45 -4.11 18.59
CA PHE A 108 -1.00 -5.48 18.29
C PHE A 108 -0.35 -6.07 19.55
N ALA A 109 -1.10 -6.09 20.63
CA ALA A 109 -0.96 -7.15 21.63
C ALA A 109 -1.84 -8.32 21.17
N SER A 110 -1.45 -8.97 20.09
CA SER A 110 -1.94 -10.32 19.77
C SER A 110 -0.72 -11.21 19.74
N ARG A 111 -0.66 -12.08 20.75
CA ARG A 111 0.35 -13.12 20.95
C ARG A 111 0.67 -13.83 19.64
N GLY A 112 1.95 -14.19 19.51
CA GLY A 112 2.61 -14.60 18.27
C GLY A 112 1.78 -15.46 17.32
N ILE A 113 1.71 -14.99 16.07
CA ILE A 113 1.29 -15.79 14.93
C ILE A 113 2.54 -16.00 14.10
N ASN A 114 3.07 -17.23 14.09
CA ASN A 114 4.11 -17.66 13.16
C ASN A 114 3.50 -17.67 11.75
N VAL A 115 3.71 -16.60 10.98
CA VAL A 115 3.27 -16.56 9.58
C VAL A 115 4.40 -17.12 8.71
N ARG A 116 4.31 -18.41 8.37
CA ARG A 116 5.02 -18.93 7.19
C ARG A 116 4.42 -18.23 5.97
N ILE A 117 5.23 -17.37 5.36
CA ILE A 117 4.87 -16.68 4.12
C ILE A 117 4.86 -17.73 3.01
N ASN A 118 3.69 -18.05 2.45
CA ASN A 118 3.58 -18.99 1.33
C ASN A 118 4.15 -18.32 0.05
N PRO A 119 5.16 -18.89 -0.63
CA PRO A 119 5.86 -18.24 -1.75
C PRO A 119 5.06 -18.07 -3.05
N LEU A 120 3.79 -18.49 -3.11
CA LEU A 120 3.04 -18.55 -4.36
C LEU A 120 2.33 -17.25 -4.76
N PHE A 121 2.39 -16.19 -3.96
CA PHE A 121 1.78 -14.90 -4.29
C PHE A 121 2.73 -14.00 -5.12
N GLN A 122 3.30 -14.54 -6.21
CA GLN A 122 4.16 -13.74 -7.10
C GLN A 122 3.95 -14.01 -8.59
N ARG A 123 2.92 -14.75 -9.01
CA ARG A 123 2.63 -14.97 -10.45
C ARG A 123 1.14 -15.00 -10.74
N SER A 124 0.52 -13.84 -10.97
CA SER A 124 -0.71 -13.77 -11.78
C SER A 124 -1.09 -12.32 -12.15
N THR A 125 -0.20 -11.56 -12.80
CA THR A 125 -0.62 -10.30 -13.47
C THR A 125 0.20 -10.01 -14.73
N LEU A 126 0.56 -11.03 -15.53
CA LEU A 126 1.33 -10.80 -16.77
C LEU A 126 1.02 -11.77 -17.93
N LYS A 127 -0.09 -12.52 -17.91
CA LYS A 127 -0.38 -13.48 -19.01
C LYS A 127 -1.79 -13.53 -19.58
N ASP A 128 -2.71 -12.66 -19.17
CA ASP A 128 -4.07 -12.67 -19.71
C ASP A 128 -4.45 -11.45 -20.57
N ASP A 129 -3.53 -10.49 -20.78
CA ASP A 129 -3.78 -9.33 -21.65
C ASP A 129 -3.60 -9.61 -23.16
N ALA A 130 -3.28 -10.85 -23.55
CA ALA A 130 -3.13 -11.24 -24.96
C ALA A 130 -4.47 -11.62 -25.64
N ALA A 131 -5.53 -11.88 -24.87
CA ALA A 131 -6.83 -12.31 -25.41
C ALA A 131 -7.80 -11.15 -25.73
N ALA A 132 -7.56 -9.96 -25.19
CA ALA A 132 -8.42 -8.80 -25.42
C ALA A 132 -8.12 -8.04 -26.73
N ARG A 133 -6.99 -8.34 -27.41
CA ARG A 133 -6.59 -7.64 -28.65
C ARG A 133 -7.10 -8.27 -29.95
N LYS A 134 -7.69 -9.48 -29.90
CA LYS A 134 -8.22 -10.17 -31.10
C LYS A 134 -9.72 -9.98 -31.34
N LYS A 135 -10.45 -9.32 -30.45
CA LYS A 135 -11.91 -9.09 -30.61
C LYS A 135 -12.25 -7.75 -31.26
N THR A 136 -11.31 -6.82 -31.33
CA THR A 136 -11.52 -5.47 -31.90
C THR A 136 -11.22 -5.36 -33.41
N GLU A 137 -10.56 -6.34 -34.04
CA GLU A 137 -10.29 -6.32 -35.49
C GLU A 137 -11.35 -7.06 -36.33
N ARG A 138 -12.24 -7.86 -35.72
CA ARG A 138 -13.35 -8.52 -36.43
C ARG A 138 -14.66 -7.73 -36.45
N ALA A 139 -14.74 -6.62 -35.74
CA ALA A 139 -15.90 -5.72 -35.76
C ALA A 139 -15.78 -4.59 -36.80
N PHE A 140 -14.61 -4.42 -37.45
CA PHE A 140 -14.39 -3.39 -38.47
C PHE A 140 -14.53 -3.89 -39.93
N SER A 141 -14.79 -5.19 -40.14
CA SER A 141 -14.94 -5.78 -41.50
C SER A 141 -16.34 -6.33 -41.80
N LEU A 142 -17.38 -5.94 -41.06
CA LEU A 142 -18.77 -6.39 -41.30
C LEU A 142 -19.83 -5.28 -41.31
N THR A 143 -19.43 -4.01 -41.48
CA THR A 143 -20.35 -2.99 -41.99
C THR A 143 -20.06 -2.81 -43.47
N THR A 144 -20.95 -3.39 -44.28
CA THR A 144 -21.17 -3.12 -45.70
C THR A 144 -21.25 -1.63 -46.00
#